data_AF-A0A5C5VVH2-F1
#
_entry.id   AF-A0A5C5VVH2-F1
#
_cell.length_a   1.000
_cell.length_b   1.000
_cell.length_c   1.000
_cell.angle_alpha   90.00
_cell.angle_beta   90.00
_cell.angle_gamma   90.00
#
_symmetry.space_group_name_H-M   'P 1'
#
loop_
_entity.id
_entity.type
_entity.pdbx_description
1 polymer ?
#
loop_
_entity_poly.entity_id
_entity_poly.type
_entity_poly.pdbx_seq_one_letter_code
_entity_poly.pdbx_strand_id
1 'polypeptide(L)'
;MGERHLIAAVALLLLAAADGCSRNQPPAAATSQPAAPSEGLTLLTPGWDAWTRDEAVARLPDADAAVSAALRLVRLAEIEPLCAPADITDRTVRQLRVASLADAGWALGFAPGAATSAAPAALRLAAPVLIATDGTVHRIAEGAEEETLLLRVSDRPDSYPHLLVSARRVWLAGPPPQAALQLRPAVHVRLGIVEETGLGRIVVLCRSPAGPTVAARYAWDVYEQVFVGPAAERLPDPPGGRFELDLDASPLLQPVGGEIPEPTSQPAAEFFPRGVPIFFVYRSPDWR
;
A
#
# COMPACT_ATOMS: atom_id res chain seq x y z
N MET A 1 -14.35 14.74 38.86
CA MET A 1 -13.11 14.43 38.11
C MET A 1 -13.27 13.06 37.50
N GLY A 2 -13.74 13.02 36.26
CA GLY A 2 -14.18 11.80 35.60
C GLY A 2 -14.58 12.16 34.19
N GLU A 3 -13.61 12.59 33.40
CA GLU A 3 -13.83 12.86 31.97
C GLU A 3 -13.52 11.60 31.19
N ARG A 4 -14.60 10.91 30.83
CA ARG A 4 -14.64 9.91 29.78
C ARG A 4 -14.36 10.64 28.47
N HIS A 5 -13.16 10.47 27.91
CA HIS A 5 -12.85 11.02 26.59
C HIS A 5 -13.11 9.99 25.49
N LEU A 6 -13.74 10.53 24.45
CA LEU A 6 -14.59 9.91 23.45
C LEU A 6 -13.74 9.25 22.35
N ILE A 7 -13.99 7.96 22.06
CA ILE A 7 -13.39 7.25 20.93
C ILE A 7 -14.22 7.54 19.67
N ALA A 8 -13.64 8.27 18.71
CA ALA A 8 -14.26 8.49 17.40
C ALA A 8 -13.74 7.45 16.39
N ALA A 9 -14.55 6.41 16.14
CA ALA A 9 -14.36 5.48 15.03
C ALA A 9 -15.11 6.02 13.81
N VAL A 10 -14.42 6.22 12.69
CA VAL A 10 -15.04 6.50 11.39
C VAL A 10 -15.10 5.20 10.61
N ALA A 11 -16.31 4.65 10.52
CA ALA A 11 -16.68 3.61 9.58
C ALA A 11 -17.10 4.26 8.26
N LEU A 12 -16.72 3.67 7.12
CA LEU A 12 -17.38 3.95 5.85
C LEU A 12 -17.95 2.66 5.26
N LEU A 13 -19.24 2.78 4.90
CA LEU A 13 -20.19 1.76 4.44
C LEU A 13 -19.78 1.04 3.16
N LEU A 14 -20.11 -0.26 3.11
CA LEU A 14 -20.64 -0.90 1.91
C LEU A 14 -22.14 -1.14 2.11
N LEU A 15 -22.94 -0.54 1.24
CA LEU A 15 -24.38 -0.77 1.10
C LEU A 15 -24.63 -2.19 0.59
N ALA A 16 -25.28 -3.02 1.40
CA ALA A 16 -26.12 -4.10 0.92
C ALA A 16 -27.50 -3.90 1.58
N ALA A 17 -28.47 -3.45 0.78
CA ALA A 17 -29.86 -3.44 1.20
C ALA A 17 -30.32 -4.89 1.36
N ALA A 18 -30.95 -5.14 2.50
CA ALA A 18 -31.68 -6.36 2.78
C ALA A 18 -32.93 -6.43 1.89
N ASP A 19 -33.30 -7.65 1.50
CA ASP A 19 -34.57 -8.19 1.97
C ASP A 19 -34.58 -9.72 1.83
N GLY A 20 -34.90 -10.37 2.94
CA GLY A 20 -35.08 -11.82 2.97
C GLY A 20 -36.42 -12.22 2.36
N CYS A 21 -36.48 -13.42 1.78
CA CYS A 21 -37.48 -14.43 2.12
C CYS A 21 -37.31 -15.68 1.25
N SER A 22 -37.57 -16.81 1.90
CA SER A 22 -37.66 -18.17 1.37
C SER A 22 -38.33 -18.29 -0.01
N ARG A 23 -37.81 -19.16 -0.89
CA ARG A 23 -38.59 -19.71 -2.01
C ARG A 23 -38.38 -21.22 -2.17
N ASN A 24 -39.48 -21.94 -1.95
CA ASN A 24 -39.81 -23.15 -2.69
C ASN A 24 -39.91 -22.83 -4.19
N GLN A 25 -39.28 -23.68 -5.02
CA GLN A 25 -39.50 -24.07 -6.43
C GLN A 25 -40.05 -23.12 -7.55
N PRO A 26 -39.68 -23.40 -8.83
CA PRO A 26 -39.80 -22.54 -10.04
C PRO A 26 -41.22 -22.66 -10.68
N PRO A 27 -41.61 -21.94 -11.76
CA PRO A 27 -40.82 -21.52 -12.93
C PRO A 27 -41.22 -20.19 -13.64
N ALA A 28 -40.40 -19.76 -14.60
CA ALA A 28 -40.81 -19.39 -15.98
C ALA A 28 -39.76 -18.50 -16.65
N ALA A 29 -39.62 -18.71 -17.95
CA ALA A 29 -38.68 -18.09 -18.87
C ALA A 29 -38.50 -16.58 -18.71
N ALA A 30 -37.26 -16.14 -18.56
CA ALA A 30 -36.84 -14.77 -18.80
C ALA A 30 -35.97 -14.75 -20.06
N THR A 31 -36.55 -14.12 -21.07
CA THR A 31 -35.96 -13.65 -22.32
C THR A 31 -34.51 -13.20 -22.15
N SER A 32 -33.62 -13.73 -22.99
CA SER A 32 -32.25 -13.26 -23.13
C SER A 32 -32.26 -11.77 -23.46
N GLN A 33 -32.03 -10.95 -22.45
CA GLN A 33 -31.77 -9.52 -22.60
C GLN A 33 -30.35 -9.41 -23.19
N PRO A 34 -30.13 -8.67 -24.29
CA PRO A 34 -28.79 -8.44 -24.79
C PRO A 34 -27.97 -7.79 -23.69
N ALA A 35 -26.76 -8.29 -23.45
CA ALA A 35 -25.79 -7.61 -22.61
C ALA A 35 -25.72 -6.15 -23.05
N ALA A 36 -25.92 -5.23 -22.10
CA ALA A 36 -25.78 -3.81 -22.37
C ALA A 36 -24.40 -3.58 -23.01
N PRO A 37 -24.30 -2.68 -24.01
CA PRO A 37 -23.02 -2.35 -24.61
C PRO A 37 -22.05 -1.95 -23.49
N SER A 38 -20.87 -2.54 -23.50
CA SER A 38 -19.76 -2.16 -22.62
C SER A 38 -19.66 -0.64 -22.63
N GLU A 39 -19.94 0.01 -21.50
CA GLU A 39 -19.74 1.45 -21.36
C GLU A 39 -18.29 1.73 -21.77
N GLY A 40 -18.12 2.46 -22.88
CA GLY A 40 -16.78 2.84 -23.34
C GLY A 40 -16.08 3.66 -22.27
N LEU A 41 -14.79 3.45 -22.08
CA LEU A 41 -13.96 4.23 -21.15
C LEU A 41 -13.95 5.70 -21.59
N THR A 42 -14.72 6.55 -20.92
CA THR A 42 -14.87 7.97 -21.30
C THR A 42 -13.85 8.87 -20.62
N LEU A 43 -13.22 8.40 -19.55
CA LEU A 43 -12.28 9.18 -18.75
C LEU A 43 -10.83 9.09 -19.22
N LEU A 44 -10.54 8.16 -20.13
CA LEU A 44 -9.21 8.01 -20.69
C LEU A 44 -9.07 8.86 -21.95
N THR A 45 -7.85 9.29 -22.21
CA THR A 45 -7.52 10.08 -23.39
C THR A 45 -7.87 9.27 -24.65
N PRO A 46 -8.60 9.84 -25.63
CA PRO A 46 -8.94 9.12 -26.85
C PRO A 46 -7.70 8.56 -27.57
N GLY A 47 -7.75 7.29 -27.96
CA GLY A 47 -6.64 6.61 -28.65
C GLY A 47 -5.46 6.22 -27.76
N TRP A 48 -5.60 6.29 -26.43
CA TRP A 48 -4.55 5.91 -25.47
C TRP A 48 -4.03 4.48 -25.63
N ASP A 49 -4.91 3.59 -26.08
CA ASP A 49 -4.66 2.17 -26.30
C ASP A 49 -3.71 1.90 -27.48
N ALA A 50 -3.64 2.85 -28.43
CA ALA A 50 -2.77 2.76 -29.61
C ALA A 50 -1.36 3.32 -29.38
N TRP A 51 -1.12 4.07 -28.29
CA TRP A 51 0.18 4.70 -28.05
C TRP A 51 1.30 3.68 -27.97
N THR A 52 2.46 4.02 -28.52
CA THR A 52 3.70 3.28 -28.31
C THR A 52 4.21 3.50 -26.89
N ARG A 53 5.23 2.74 -26.48
CA ARG A 53 5.89 2.91 -25.18
C ARG A 53 6.43 4.34 -25.03
N ASP A 54 7.17 4.83 -26.02
CA ASP A 54 7.80 6.15 -26.00
C ASP A 54 6.75 7.27 -25.91
N GLU A 55 5.66 7.14 -26.66
CA GLU A 55 4.54 8.07 -26.62
C GLU A 55 3.84 8.10 -25.25
N ALA A 56 3.69 6.95 -24.60
CA ALA A 56 3.12 6.88 -23.27
C ALA A 56 4.08 7.47 -22.22
N VAL A 57 5.37 7.15 -22.27
CA VAL A 57 6.40 7.74 -21.38
C VAL A 57 6.41 9.26 -21.47
N ALA A 58 6.40 9.82 -22.68
CA ALA A 58 6.40 11.27 -22.90
C ALA A 58 5.14 11.97 -22.32
N ARG A 59 4.06 11.23 -22.07
CA ARG A 59 2.79 11.74 -21.54
C ARG A 59 2.62 11.56 -20.03
N LEU A 60 3.50 10.82 -19.35
CA LEU A 60 3.43 10.64 -17.90
C LEU A 60 3.50 11.95 -17.09
N PRO A 61 4.26 12.99 -17.51
CA PRO A 61 4.25 14.28 -16.82
C PRO A 61 2.97 15.11 -17.00
N ASP A 62 2.14 14.80 -18.02
CA ASP A 62 0.91 15.54 -18.31
C ASP A 62 -0.24 15.03 -17.43
N ALA A 63 -0.73 15.89 -16.53
CA ALA A 63 -1.76 15.51 -15.56
C ALA A 63 -3.05 14.97 -16.19
N ASP A 64 -3.41 15.45 -17.39
CA ASP A 64 -4.65 15.05 -18.07
C ASP A 64 -4.49 13.71 -18.80
N ALA A 65 -3.25 13.32 -19.13
CA ALA A 65 -2.93 12.09 -19.86
C ALA A 65 -2.22 11.02 -19.01
N ALA A 66 -1.74 11.37 -17.81
CA ALA A 66 -0.85 10.53 -17.01
C ALA A 66 -1.46 9.16 -16.68
N VAL A 67 -2.74 9.12 -16.27
CA VAL A 67 -3.42 7.85 -15.97
C VAL A 67 -3.55 6.98 -17.23
N SER A 68 -3.94 7.57 -18.36
CA SER A 68 -4.02 6.86 -19.65
C SER A 68 -2.66 6.31 -20.07
N ALA A 69 -1.60 7.11 -19.92
CA ALA A 69 -0.24 6.74 -20.25
C ALA A 69 0.27 5.59 -19.36
N ALA A 70 0.07 5.70 -18.05
CA ALA A 70 0.46 4.66 -17.11
C ALA A 70 -0.27 3.33 -17.36
N LEU A 71 -1.59 3.38 -17.59
CA LEU A 71 -2.37 2.20 -17.96
C LEU A 71 -1.89 1.58 -19.28
N ARG A 72 -1.50 2.40 -20.26
CA ARG A 72 -0.94 1.90 -21.51
C ARG A 72 0.36 1.15 -21.27
N LEU A 73 1.27 1.71 -20.47
CA LEU A 73 2.54 1.07 -20.13
C LEU A 73 2.33 -0.26 -19.40
N VAL A 74 1.39 -0.30 -18.46
CA VAL A 74 1.01 -1.55 -17.77
C VAL A 74 0.51 -2.60 -18.76
N ARG A 75 -0.36 -2.22 -19.71
CA ARG A 75 -0.84 -3.14 -20.76
C ARG A 75 0.28 -3.62 -21.69
N LEU A 76 1.19 -2.73 -22.08
CA LEU A 76 2.36 -3.07 -22.90
C LEU A 76 3.36 -3.96 -22.19
N ALA A 77 3.39 -3.92 -20.85
CA ALA A 77 4.22 -4.80 -20.02
C ALA A 77 3.58 -6.18 -19.80
N GLU A 78 2.34 -6.39 -20.26
CA GLU A 78 1.60 -7.65 -20.14
C GLU A 78 1.49 -8.15 -18.68
N ILE A 79 1.35 -7.20 -17.75
CA ILE A 79 1.09 -7.49 -16.33
C ILE A 79 -0.33 -7.07 -15.93
N GLU A 80 -0.90 -7.77 -14.96
CA GLU A 80 -2.25 -7.49 -14.42
C GLU A 80 -2.18 -7.15 -12.93
N PRO A 81 -1.74 -5.93 -12.56
CA PRO A 81 -1.78 -5.49 -11.18
C PRO A 81 -3.21 -5.18 -10.75
N LEU A 82 -3.48 -5.24 -9.44
CA LEU A 82 -4.81 -4.97 -8.86
C LEU A 82 -5.35 -3.57 -9.24
N CYS A 83 -4.46 -2.60 -9.43
CA CYS A 83 -4.85 -1.24 -9.83
C CYS A 83 -5.22 -1.10 -11.31
N ALA A 84 -4.87 -2.06 -12.16
CA ALA A 84 -5.14 -2.02 -13.58
C ALA A 84 -5.57 -3.40 -14.09
N PRO A 85 -6.76 -3.88 -13.68
CA PRO A 85 -7.30 -5.14 -14.18
C PRO A 85 -7.56 -5.06 -15.69
N ALA A 86 -7.61 -6.22 -16.36
CA ALA A 86 -7.89 -6.30 -17.80
C ALA A 86 -9.19 -5.56 -18.17
N ASP A 87 -10.26 -5.83 -17.43
CA ASP A 87 -11.58 -5.20 -17.55
C ASP A 87 -11.65 -3.91 -16.71
N ILE A 88 -10.91 -2.89 -17.13
CA ILE A 88 -10.94 -1.58 -16.47
C ILE A 88 -12.25 -0.84 -16.78
N THR A 89 -12.77 -0.09 -15.80
CA THR A 89 -13.99 0.71 -15.91
C THR A 89 -13.72 2.17 -15.56
N ASP A 90 -14.58 3.10 -15.99
CA ASP A 90 -14.47 4.52 -15.60
C ASP A 90 -14.51 4.69 -14.07
N ARG A 91 -15.23 3.82 -13.34
CA ARG A 91 -15.23 3.80 -11.87
C ARG A 91 -13.84 3.55 -11.32
N THR A 92 -13.12 2.58 -11.88
CA THR A 92 -11.73 2.26 -11.51
C THR A 92 -10.82 3.44 -11.86
N VAL A 93 -10.93 3.98 -13.07
CA VAL A 93 -10.11 5.11 -13.55
C VAL A 93 -10.24 6.33 -12.63
N ARG A 94 -11.44 6.66 -12.13
CA ARG A 94 -11.65 7.78 -11.18
C ARG A 94 -10.83 7.65 -9.90
N GLN A 95 -10.54 6.42 -9.46
CA GLN A 95 -9.81 6.13 -8.23
C GLN A 95 -8.30 6.09 -8.45
N LEU A 96 -7.85 5.95 -9.69
CA LEU A 96 -6.43 5.88 -10.03
C LEU A 96 -5.77 7.25 -9.98
N ARG A 97 -4.52 7.26 -9.51
CA ARG A 97 -3.64 8.43 -9.56
C ARG A 97 -2.26 7.98 -10.00
N VAL A 98 -1.59 8.88 -10.71
CA VAL A 98 -0.17 8.78 -11.02
C VAL A 98 0.58 9.76 -10.13
N ALA A 99 1.65 9.28 -9.51
CA ALA A 99 2.57 10.10 -8.72
C ALA A 99 3.95 10.11 -9.39
N SER A 100 4.57 11.28 -9.46
CA SER A 100 6.00 11.37 -9.76
C SER A 100 6.80 10.99 -8.52
N LEU A 101 7.86 10.21 -8.73
CA LEU A 101 8.86 9.82 -7.73
C LEU A 101 10.19 10.56 -7.98
N ALA A 102 10.09 11.81 -8.45
CA ALA A 102 11.22 12.59 -8.95
C ALA A 102 12.01 11.80 -10.00
N ASP A 103 13.32 11.67 -9.83
CA ASP A 103 14.22 11.01 -10.78
C ASP A 103 14.02 9.49 -10.83
N ALA A 104 13.31 8.90 -9.86
CA ALA A 104 13.00 7.47 -9.86
C ALA A 104 11.85 7.09 -10.82
N GLY A 105 11.19 8.05 -11.48
CA GLY A 105 10.11 7.78 -12.43
C GLY A 105 8.73 8.03 -11.82
N TRP A 106 7.81 7.08 -11.97
CA TRP A 106 6.40 7.25 -11.62
C TRP A 106 5.81 6.04 -10.90
N ALA A 107 4.67 6.24 -10.26
CA ALA A 107 3.85 5.18 -9.71
C ALA A 107 2.39 5.36 -10.10
N LEU A 108 1.72 4.26 -10.42
CA LEU A 108 0.27 4.19 -10.61
C LEU A 108 -0.34 3.38 -9.46
N GLY A 109 -1.45 3.85 -8.90
CA GLY A 109 -2.19 3.09 -7.90
C GLY A 109 -3.49 3.78 -7.51
N PHE A 110 -4.22 3.19 -6.56
CA PHE A 110 -5.45 3.77 -6.05
C PHE A 110 -5.16 4.86 -5.02
N ALA A 111 -5.71 6.05 -5.19
CA ALA A 111 -5.71 7.03 -4.12
C ALA A 111 -6.70 6.60 -3.03
N PRO A 112 -6.26 6.34 -1.79
CA PRO A 112 -7.19 6.18 -0.68
C PRO A 112 -7.96 7.50 -0.54
N GLY A 113 -9.29 7.41 -0.46
CA GLY A 113 -10.16 8.59 -0.46
C GLY A 113 -9.71 9.67 0.53
N ALA A 114 -9.96 10.94 0.17
CA ALA A 114 -9.39 12.11 0.81
C ALA A 114 -9.39 12.01 2.35
N ALA A 115 -8.19 11.92 2.94
CA ALA A 115 -8.05 12.03 4.38
C ALA A 115 -8.47 13.43 4.80
N THR A 116 -9.53 13.52 5.60
CA THR A 116 -10.04 14.74 6.24
C THR A 116 -9.03 15.27 7.27
N SER A 117 -7.93 15.85 6.79
CA SER A 117 -6.83 16.34 7.63
C SER A 117 -6.33 17.71 7.15
N ALA A 118 -6.14 18.62 8.11
CA ALA A 118 -5.68 20.00 7.89
C ALA A 118 -4.16 20.14 7.69
N ALA A 119 -3.43 19.04 7.53
CA ALA A 119 -2.02 19.03 7.13
C ALA A 119 -1.93 18.50 5.69
N PRO A 120 -0.98 18.96 4.86
CA PRO A 120 -0.74 18.33 3.57
C PRO A 120 -0.33 16.88 3.81
N ALA A 121 -1.28 15.96 3.66
CA ALA A 121 -1.00 14.55 3.79
C ALA A 121 -0.11 14.15 2.61
N ALA A 122 1.05 13.55 2.90
CA ALA A 122 1.89 12.93 1.88
C ALA A 122 1.01 12.04 0.99
N LEU A 123 1.19 12.14 -0.33
CA LEU A 123 0.39 11.37 -1.28
C LEU A 123 0.61 9.88 -1.01
N ARG A 124 -0.49 9.12 -0.93
CA ARG A 124 -0.47 7.68 -0.73
C ARG A 124 -1.18 6.99 -1.89
N LEU A 125 -0.63 5.88 -2.35
CA LEU A 125 -1.26 5.01 -3.33
C LEU A 125 -1.36 3.60 -2.77
N ALA A 126 -2.52 2.97 -2.89
CA ALA A 126 -2.75 1.56 -2.58
C ALA A 126 -2.60 0.71 -3.83
N ALA A 127 -2.14 -0.54 -3.65
CA ALA A 127 -1.80 -1.47 -4.73
C ALA A 127 -0.98 -0.83 -5.87
N PRO A 128 0.16 -0.18 -5.54
CA PRO A 128 0.94 0.56 -6.52
C PRO A 128 1.72 -0.37 -7.47
N VAL A 129 1.90 0.09 -8.70
CA VAL A 129 2.98 -0.35 -9.60
C VAL A 129 3.96 0.79 -9.82
N LEU A 130 5.24 0.46 -10.00
CA LEU A 130 6.27 1.43 -10.34
C LEU A 130 6.54 1.43 -11.83
N ILE A 131 6.79 2.60 -12.38
CA ILE A 131 7.07 2.84 -13.80
C ILE A 131 8.39 3.59 -13.87
N ALA A 132 9.39 2.96 -14.47
CA ALA A 132 10.70 3.55 -14.72
C ALA A 132 10.65 4.70 -15.71
N THR A 133 11.73 5.48 -15.76
CA THR A 133 11.90 6.60 -16.70
C THR A 133 11.87 6.16 -18.17
N ASP A 134 12.21 4.90 -18.45
CA ASP A 134 12.15 4.28 -19.79
C ASP A 134 10.79 3.59 -20.09
N GLY A 135 9.84 3.65 -19.16
CA GLY A 135 8.53 3.02 -19.27
C GLY A 135 8.48 1.55 -18.86
N THR A 136 9.58 0.98 -18.34
CA THR A 136 9.57 -0.36 -17.74
C THR A 136 8.66 -0.37 -16.51
N VAL A 137 7.75 -1.36 -16.43
CA VAL A 137 6.79 -1.47 -15.33
C VAL A 137 7.22 -2.57 -14.38
N HIS A 138 7.23 -2.27 -13.08
CA HIS A 138 7.59 -3.19 -12.01
C HIS A 138 6.38 -3.46 -11.11
N ARG A 139 5.93 -4.72 -11.12
CA ARG A 139 5.01 -5.25 -10.09
C ARG A 139 5.84 -5.54 -8.83
N ILE A 140 5.36 -5.05 -7.69
CA ILE A 140 6.11 -5.12 -6.42
C ILE A 140 5.76 -6.38 -5.64
N ALA A 141 4.48 -6.76 -5.64
CA ALA A 141 3.94 -7.89 -4.91
C ALA A 141 2.77 -8.50 -5.66
N GLU A 142 2.38 -9.72 -5.27
CA GLU A 142 1.23 -10.45 -5.82
C GLU A 142 0.32 -10.96 -4.70
N GLY A 143 -0.95 -11.20 -5.04
CA GLY A 143 -1.92 -11.80 -4.11
C GLY A 143 -2.16 -10.94 -2.87
N ALA A 144 -2.19 -11.58 -1.69
CA ALA A 144 -2.52 -10.91 -0.44
C ALA A 144 -1.53 -9.82 -0.04
N GLU A 145 -0.27 -9.90 -0.47
CA GLU A 145 0.72 -8.85 -0.18
C GLU A 145 0.40 -7.58 -0.98
N GLU A 146 0.02 -7.73 -2.25
CA GLU A 146 -0.39 -6.62 -3.13
C GLU A 146 -1.62 -5.88 -2.61
N GLU A 147 -2.61 -6.60 -2.07
CA GLU A 147 -3.83 -6.03 -1.47
C GLU A 147 -3.53 -5.10 -0.28
N THR A 148 -2.41 -5.33 0.40
CA THR A 148 -2.00 -4.55 1.57
C THR A 148 -0.88 -3.54 1.27
N LEU A 149 -0.38 -3.54 0.05
CA LEU A 149 0.76 -2.72 -0.35
C LEU A 149 0.35 -1.25 -0.46
N LEU A 150 1.12 -0.40 0.20
CA LEU A 150 0.94 1.05 0.19
C LEU A 150 2.24 1.73 -0.23
N LEU A 151 2.16 2.63 -1.19
CA LEU A 151 3.21 3.62 -1.47
C LEU A 151 2.93 4.89 -0.67
N ARG A 152 3.94 5.37 0.05
CA ARG A 152 4.03 6.75 0.54
C ARG A 152 5.01 7.53 -0.33
N VAL A 153 4.52 8.58 -0.96
CA VAL A 153 5.34 9.51 -1.72
C VAL A 153 5.86 10.59 -0.77
N SER A 154 7.18 10.62 -0.54
CA SER A 154 7.84 11.68 0.21
C SER A 154 7.67 13.04 -0.47
N ASP A 155 7.50 14.09 0.33
CA ASP A 155 7.55 15.50 -0.09
C ASP A 155 8.99 16.03 -0.19
N ARG A 156 9.97 15.27 0.31
CA ARG A 156 11.39 15.61 0.35
C ARG A 156 12.24 14.39 0.00
N PRO A 157 12.20 13.90 -1.26
CA PRO A 157 12.87 12.66 -1.67
C PRO A 157 14.38 12.65 -1.36
N ASP A 158 15.05 13.80 -1.41
CA ASP A 158 16.48 13.93 -1.14
C ASP A 158 16.86 13.65 0.33
N SER A 159 15.91 13.83 1.25
CA SER A 159 16.14 13.64 2.69
C SER A 159 15.38 12.44 3.25
N TYR A 160 14.33 12.01 2.58
CA TYR A 160 13.51 10.90 3.01
C TYR A 160 12.95 10.16 1.80
N PRO A 161 13.17 8.84 1.67
CA PRO A 161 12.81 8.10 0.48
C PRO A 161 11.29 7.97 0.31
N HIS A 162 10.88 7.73 -0.93
CA HIS A 162 9.57 7.15 -1.20
C HIS A 162 9.55 5.70 -0.68
N LEU A 163 8.44 5.27 -0.07
CA LEU A 163 8.39 3.98 0.62
C LEU A 163 7.22 3.14 0.16
N LEU A 164 7.50 1.89 -0.19
CA LEU A 164 6.51 0.84 -0.36
C LEU A 164 6.46 0.01 0.92
N VAL A 165 5.27 -0.18 1.47
CA VAL A 165 5.07 -0.90 2.73
C VAL A 165 3.92 -1.89 2.58
N SER A 166 4.21 -3.16 2.81
CA SER A 166 3.21 -4.20 3.01
C SER A 166 3.12 -4.53 4.50
N ALA A 167 2.24 -5.47 4.86
CA ALA A 167 2.19 -5.98 6.24
C ALA A 167 3.52 -6.60 6.72
N ARG A 168 4.42 -6.99 5.80
CA ARG A 168 5.62 -7.78 6.13
C ARG A 168 6.91 -7.25 5.56
N ARG A 169 6.86 -6.29 4.63
CA ARG A 169 8.06 -5.79 3.96
C ARG A 169 8.00 -4.29 3.78
N VAL A 170 9.18 -3.68 3.78
CA VAL A 170 9.41 -2.30 3.35
C VAL A 170 10.41 -2.33 2.21
N TRP A 171 10.14 -1.53 1.18
CA TRP A 171 11.07 -1.25 0.09
C TRP A 171 11.24 0.26 -0.07
N LEU A 172 12.43 0.68 -0.49
CA LEU A 172 12.60 2.00 -1.08
C LEU A 172 11.95 1.98 -2.47
N ALA A 173 11.09 2.95 -2.73
CA ALA A 173 10.42 3.04 -4.01
C ALA A 173 11.38 3.65 -5.05
N GLY A 174 11.80 2.79 -5.96
CA GLY A 174 12.54 3.08 -7.17
C GLY A 174 12.35 1.89 -8.11
N PRO A 175 12.52 2.02 -9.43
CA PRO A 175 12.50 0.90 -10.34
C PRO A 175 13.95 0.46 -10.67
N PRO A 176 14.37 -0.78 -10.34
CA PRO A 176 13.64 -1.79 -9.58
C PRO A 176 13.55 -1.46 -8.07
N PRO A 177 12.52 -1.94 -7.35
CA PRO A 177 12.34 -1.66 -5.94
C PRO A 177 13.45 -2.30 -5.11
N GLN A 178 14.00 -1.55 -4.15
CA GLN A 178 15.06 -2.04 -3.28
C GLN A 178 14.49 -2.51 -1.94
N ALA A 179 14.72 -3.78 -1.59
CA ALA A 179 14.33 -4.31 -0.27
C ALA A 179 15.02 -3.53 0.86
N ALA A 180 14.27 -3.17 1.89
CA ALA A 180 14.78 -2.41 3.04
C ALA A 180 14.63 -3.18 4.34
N LEU A 181 13.40 -3.60 4.68
CA LEU A 181 13.07 -4.30 5.92
C LEU A 181 12.14 -5.48 5.63
N GLN A 182 12.33 -6.61 6.31
CA GLN A 182 11.46 -7.77 6.23
C GLN A 182 11.14 -8.33 7.61
N LEU A 183 9.85 -8.38 7.94
CA LEU A 183 9.34 -8.97 9.17
C LEU A 183 9.21 -10.49 9.04
N ARG A 184 9.80 -11.23 9.97
CA ARG A 184 9.60 -12.67 10.07
C ARG A 184 8.14 -13.00 10.39
N PRO A 185 7.63 -14.16 9.97
CA PRO A 185 6.24 -14.51 10.24
C PRO A 185 6.00 -14.54 11.75
N ALA A 186 5.13 -13.66 12.24
CA ALA A 186 4.72 -13.62 13.63
C ALA A 186 3.24 -13.24 13.70
N VAL A 187 2.52 -13.87 14.62
CA VAL A 187 1.09 -13.65 14.79
C VAL A 187 0.88 -12.27 15.42
N HIS A 188 -0.15 -11.54 14.97
CA HIS A 188 -0.58 -10.25 15.54
C HIS A 188 0.36 -9.06 15.32
N VAL A 189 1.42 -9.19 14.53
CA VAL A 189 2.30 -8.08 14.17
C VAL A 189 2.30 -7.81 12.68
N ARG A 190 2.48 -6.54 12.32
CA ARG A 190 2.66 -6.09 10.94
C ARG A 190 3.49 -4.84 10.86
N LEU A 191 4.11 -4.60 9.73
CA LEU A 191 4.71 -3.31 9.40
C LEU A 191 3.62 -2.30 8.99
N GLY A 192 3.92 -1.03 9.22
CA GLY A 192 3.06 0.08 8.84
C GLY A 192 3.81 1.40 8.84
N ILE A 193 3.12 2.48 8.48
CA ILE A 193 3.66 3.83 8.50
C ILE A 193 2.81 4.72 9.41
N VAL A 194 3.47 5.43 10.32
CA VAL A 194 2.88 6.54 11.08
C VAL A 194 3.48 7.86 10.57
N GLU A 195 2.68 8.92 10.50
CA GLU A 195 3.21 10.25 10.22
C GLU A 195 3.53 10.93 11.56
N GLU A 196 4.81 11.19 11.79
CA GLU A 196 5.31 11.94 12.95
C GLU A 196 6.07 13.16 12.43
N THR A 197 5.68 14.37 12.84
CA THR A 197 6.36 15.62 12.42
C THR A 197 6.46 15.83 10.90
N GLY A 198 5.52 15.28 10.13
CA GLY A 198 5.51 15.35 8.65
C GLY A 198 6.39 14.30 7.97
N LEU A 199 7.13 13.49 8.75
CA LEU A 199 7.91 12.38 8.24
C LEU A 199 7.17 11.07 8.46
N GLY A 200 7.23 10.19 7.46
CA GLY A 200 6.82 8.81 7.63
C GLY A 200 7.80 8.14 8.59
N ARG A 201 7.30 7.32 9.50
CA ARG A 201 8.14 6.38 10.26
C ARG A 201 7.59 5.00 10.07
N ILE A 202 8.49 4.08 9.75
CA ILE A 202 8.14 2.67 9.74
C ILE A 202 7.96 2.23 11.19
N VAL A 203 6.90 1.47 11.43
CA VAL A 203 6.57 0.92 12.73
C VAL A 203 6.24 -0.54 12.63
N VAL A 204 6.54 -1.28 13.69
CA VAL A 204 5.89 -2.57 13.93
C VAL A 204 4.66 -2.30 14.78
N LEU A 205 3.49 -2.61 14.21
CA LEU A 205 2.21 -2.53 14.89
C LEU A 205 1.87 -3.92 15.43
N CYS A 206 1.49 -3.99 16.70
CA CYS A 206 0.90 -5.17 17.29
C CYS A 206 -0.61 -4.97 17.53
N ARG A 207 -1.39 -6.03 17.40
CA ARG A 207 -2.83 -6.01 17.71
C ARG A 207 -3.04 -6.14 19.20
N SER A 208 -3.61 -5.11 19.84
CA SER A 208 -4.04 -5.13 21.24
C SER A 208 -5.58 -5.05 21.34
N PRO A 209 -6.20 -5.51 22.44
CA PRO A 209 -7.63 -5.34 22.70
C PRO A 209 -8.11 -3.88 22.64
N ALA A 210 -7.23 -2.93 22.97
CA ALA A 210 -7.53 -1.49 22.93
C ALA A 210 -7.36 -0.87 21.53
N GLY A 211 -6.86 -1.64 20.55
CA GLY A 211 -6.51 -1.17 19.22
C GLY A 211 -5.08 -1.54 18.83
N PRO A 212 -4.64 -1.16 17.61
CA PRO A 212 -3.25 -1.35 17.21
C PRO A 212 -2.32 -0.46 18.06
N THR A 213 -1.24 -1.06 18.58
CA THR A 213 -0.20 -0.38 19.36
C THR A 213 1.13 -0.43 18.62
N VAL A 214 1.94 0.62 18.74
CA VAL A 214 3.30 0.64 18.19
C VAL A 214 4.22 -0.13 19.13
N ALA A 215 4.75 -1.27 18.66
CA ALA A 215 5.73 -2.08 19.38
C ALA A 215 7.16 -1.60 19.14
N ALA A 216 7.47 -1.15 17.92
CA ALA A 216 8.79 -0.62 17.58
C ALA A 216 8.70 0.47 16.50
N ARG A 217 9.73 1.33 16.46
CA ARG A 217 9.87 2.43 15.49
C ARG A 217 11.20 2.31 14.78
N TYR A 218 11.21 2.67 13.51
CA TYR A 218 12.41 2.74 12.68
C TYR A 218 12.52 4.15 12.10
N ALA A 219 13.61 4.83 12.44
CA ALA A 219 13.94 6.14 11.90
C ALA A 219 14.81 5.97 10.66
N TRP A 220 14.57 6.77 9.63
CA TRP A 220 15.48 6.86 8.49
C TRP A 220 16.66 7.75 8.87
N ASP A 221 17.88 7.23 8.78
CA ASP A 221 19.10 8.02 8.86
C ASP A 221 19.42 8.57 7.46
N VAL A 222 19.39 9.89 7.32
CA VAL A 222 19.58 10.57 6.04
C VAL A 222 21.01 10.43 5.51
N TYR A 223 21.99 10.32 6.40
CA TYR A 223 23.41 10.29 6.03
C TYR A 223 23.84 8.87 5.66
N GLU A 224 23.46 7.90 6.49
CA GLU A 224 23.81 6.49 6.29
C GLU A 224 22.87 5.80 5.31
N GLN A 225 21.71 6.41 5.00
CA GLN A 225 20.68 5.85 4.12
C GLN A 225 20.18 4.46 4.57
N VAL A 226 19.97 4.32 5.88
CA VAL A 226 19.49 3.10 6.53
C VAL A 226 18.37 3.41 7.52
N PHE A 227 17.59 2.40 7.85
CA PHE A 227 16.64 2.43 8.94
C PHE A 227 17.32 2.03 10.25
N VAL A 228 17.18 2.87 11.27
CA VAL A 228 17.68 2.64 12.62
C VAL A 228 16.53 2.26 13.54
N GLY A 229 16.62 1.08 14.15
CA GLY A 229 15.60 0.56 15.08
C GLY A 229 15.92 -0.85 15.59
N PRO A 230 15.13 -1.40 16.52
CA PRO A 230 15.38 -2.72 17.08
C PRO A 230 15.15 -3.82 16.05
N ALA A 231 16.02 -4.82 15.99
CA ALA A 231 15.82 -5.99 15.12
C ALA A 231 14.83 -7.00 15.70
N ALA A 232 14.83 -7.17 17.02
CA ALA A 232 13.87 -8.01 17.73
C ALA A 232 13.54 -7.39 19.09
N GLU A 233 12.28 -7.48 19.50
CA GLU A 233 11.84 -6.99 20.81
C GLU A 233 10.60 -7.75 21.30
N ARG A 234 10.42 -7.76 22.63
CA ARG A 234 9.22 -8.32 23.25
C ARG A 234 8.03 -7.41 23.00
N LEU A 235 6.89 -8.01 22.69
CA LEU A 235 5.64 -7.29 22.52
C LEU A 235 5.02 -6.96 23.87
N PRO A 236 4.29 -5.83 23.99
CA PRO A 236 3.52 -5.53 25.18
C PRO A 236 2.45 -6.61 25.43
N ASP A 237 2.19 -6.90 26.69
CA ASP A 237 1.13 -7.82 27.12
C ASP A 237 -0.17 -7.04 27.41
N PRO A 238 -1.32 -7.38 26.80
CA PRO A 238 -1.54 -8.35 25.70
C PRO A 238 -1.27 -7.74 24.30
N PRO A 239 -0.85 -8.55 23.29
CA PRO A 239 -0.94 -10.01 23.23
C PRO A 239 0.27 -10.77 23.80
N GLY A 240 1.35 -10.07 24.18
CA GLY A 240 2.61 -10.70 24.53
C GLY A 240 3.32 -11.32 23.32
N GLY A 241 4.46 -11.98 23.55
CA GLY A 241 5.30 -12.57 22.49
C GLY A 241 6.47 -11.68 22.08
N ARG A 242 6.96 -11.85 20.85
CA ARG A 242 8.07 -11.08 20.27
C ARG A 242 7.86 -10.85 18.78
N PHE A 243 8.48 -9.81 18.24
CA PHE A 243 8.70 -9.70 16.80
C PHE A 243 10.18 -9.86 16.48
N GLU A 244 10.49 -10.15 15.22
CA GLU A 244 11.86 -10.27 14.71
C GLU A 244 11.90 -9.86 13.24
N LEU A 245 12.89 -9.06 12.86
CA LEU A 245 13.24 -8.77 11.48
C LEU A 245 14.22 -9.80 10.95
N ASP A 246 14.04 -10.15 9.68
CA ASP A 246 14.93 -11.02 8.94
C ASP A 246 16.13 -10.22 8.46
N LEU A 247 17.26 -10.30 9.17
CA LEU A 247 18.44 -9.45 8.93
C LEU A 247 19.00 -9.61 7.51
N ASP A 248 19.04 -10.84 7.00
CA ASP A 248 19.55 -11.12 5.65
C ASP A 248 18.65 -10.52 4.56
N ALA A 249 17.35 -10.42 4.84
CA ALA A 249 16.36 -9.78 3.96
C ALA A 249 16.09 -8.31 4.31
N SER A 250 16.83 -7.73 5.26
CA SER A 250 16.71 -6.35 5.70
C SER A 250 18.05 -5.61 5.53
N PRO A 251 18.56 -5.47 4.29
CA PRO A 251 19.90 -4.96 4.04
C PRO A 251 20.08 -3.48 4.41
N LEU A 252 18.98 -2.75 4.58
CA LEU A 252 18.98 -1.35 5.00
C LEU A 252 18.58 -1.17 6.46
N LEU A 253 18.67 -2.22 7.28
CA LEU A 253 18.50 -2.12 8.73
C LEU A 253 19.86 -1.95 9.42
N GLN A 254 19.99 -0.89 10.19
CA GLN A 254 21.01 -0.77 11.24
C GLN A 254 20.35 -1.06 12.60
N PRO A 255 20.56 -2.25 13.17
CA PRO A 255 19.90 -2.63 14.41
C PRO A 255 20.45 -1.83 15.58
N VAL A 256 19.56 -1.13 16.30
CA VAL A 256 19.88 -0.38 17.52
C VAL A 256 18.78 -0.60 18.55
N GLY A 257 19.19 -0.98 19.77
CA GLY A 257 18.26 -1.33 20.84
C GLY A 257 17.62 -2.72 20.66
N GLY A 258 16.92 -3.19 21.71
CA GLY A 258 16.31 -4.52 21.72
C GLY A 258 17.33 -5.67 21.73
N GLU A 259 16.87 -6.85 21.32
CA GLU A 259 17.71 -8.02 21.05
C GLU A 259 18.15 -7.99 19.57
N ILE A 260 19.43 -8.28 19.31
CA ILE A 260 19.95 -8.44 17.94
C ILE A 260 19.96 -9.95 17.65
N PRO A 261 19.08 -10.48 16.79
CA PRO A 261 19.06 -11.90 16.47
C PRO A 261 20.33 -12.30 15.71
N GLU A 262 20.77 -13.55 15.89
CA GLU A 262 21.88 -14.08 15.09
C GLU A 262 21.45 -14.21 13.62
N PRO A 263 22.33 -13.87 12.65
CA PRO A 263 22.05 -14.07 11.23
C PRO A 263 21.69 -15.54 10.96
N THR A 264 20.57 -15.80 10.28
CA THR A 264 20.13 -17.18 10.06
C THR A 264 20.57 -17.64 8.69
N SER A 265 21.45 -18.64 8.59
CA SER A 265 21.89 -19.21 7.31
C SER A 265 20.82 -20.03 6.55
N GLN A 266 19.53 -19.86 6.84
CA GLN A 266 18.44 -20.63 6.22
C GLN A 266 17.37 -19.71 5.60
N PRO A 267 16.96 -19.96 4.35
CA PRO A 267 15.94 -19.15 3.67
C PRO A 267 14.58 -19.31 4.35
N ALA A 268 13.86 -18.19 4.50
CA ALA A 268 12.55 -18.13 5.14
C ALA A 268 11.50 -18.92 4.34
N ALA A 269 10.87 -19.92 4.97
CA ALA A 269 9.70 -20.59 4.41
C ALA A 269 8.49 -19.64 4.42
N GLU A 270 7.90 -19.40 3.24
CA GLU A 270 6.70 -18.57 3.10
C GLU A 270 5.47 -19.30 3.69
N PHE A 271 4.93 -18.77 4.78
CA PHE A 271 3.62 -19.14 5.30
C PHE A 271 2.71 -17.92 5.28
N PHE A 272 1.63 -17.98 4.47
CA PHE A 272 0.61 -16.94 4.37
C PHE A 272 -0.67 -17.37 5.10
N PRO A 273 -0.98 -16.84 6.30
CA PRO A 273 -2.32 -17.00 6.85
C PRO A 273 -3.30 -16.11 6.05
N ARG A 274 -4.32 -16.73 5.45
CA ARG A 274 -5.44 -16.04 4.80
C ARG A 274 -6.34 -15.39 5.85
N GLY A 275 -6.65 -14.08 5.73
CA GLY A 275 -7.76 -13.47 6.49
C GLY A 275 -7.77 -11.94 6.62
N VAL A 276 -8.75 -11.32 5.95
CA VAL A 276 -9.39 -9.99 6.08
C VAL A 276 -8.48 -8.74 6.20
N PRO A 277 -8.40 -7.88 5.16
CA PRO A 277 -7.71 -6.59 5.25
C PRO A 277 -8.51 -5.61 6.12
N ILE A 278 -7.91 -5.15 7.22
CA ILE A 278 -8.38 -3.98 7.95
C ILE A 278 -7.28 -2.92 7.96
N PHE A 279 -7.53 -1.86 7.18
CA PHE A 279 -6.73 -0.64 7.21
C PHE A 279 -7.06 0.12 8.49
N PHE A 280 -6.03 0.47 9.26
CA PHE A 280 -6.16 1.45 10.34
C PHE A 280 -5.08 2.50 10.14
N VAL A 281 -5.49 3.72 9.82
CA VAL A 281 -4.65 4.90 9.97
C VAL A 281 -4.71 5.26 11.45
N TYR A 282 -3.66 4.91 12.20
CA TYR A 282 -3.56 5.28 13.61
C TYR A 282 -3.09 6.73 13.71
N ARG A 283 -3.90 7.59 14.35
CA ARG A 283 -3.46 8.89 14.86
C ARG A 283 -3.14 8.70 16.34
N SER A 284 -1.93 9.04 16.75
CA SER A 284 -1.61 9.13 18.18
C SER A 284 -2.52 10.19 18.82
N PRO A 285 -3.29 9.87 19.87
CA PRO A 285 -3.84 10.88 20.73
C PRO A 285 -2.71 11.46 21.59
N ASP A 286 -2.71 12.78 21.72
CA ASP A 286 -2.04 13.56 22.77
C ASP A 286 -0.51 13.67 22.77
N TRP A 287 -0.04 14.86 22.36
CA TRP A 287 1.06 15.56 23.02
C TRP A 287 0.66 17.03 23.25
N ARG A 288 0.29 17.34 24.49
CA ARG A 288 0.51 18.63 25.17
C ARG A 288 0.84 18.32 26.62
#